data_AF-J5KJG3-F1
#
_entry.id   AF-J5KJG3-F1
#
_cell.length_a   1.000
_cell.length_b   1.000
_cell.length_c   1.000
_cell.angle_alpha   90.00
_cell.angle_beta   90.00
_cell.angle_gamma   90.00
#
_symmetry.space_group_name_H-M   'P 1'
#
loop_
_entity.id
_entity.type
_entity.pdbx_description
1 polymer ?
#
loop_
_entity_poly.entity_id
_entity_poly.type
_entity_poly.pdbx_seq_one_letter_code
_entity_poly.pdbx_strand_id
1 'polypeptide(L)'
;MNITQIDHKSVQNSKKLIRRVLSATIDNPNNPDSLNFFQADTYRFYFLMSFMREAFENNEISQEYAISLVPKKFASRIKRLQVLKHAVKLGYIEEEQSTVDRRRRIYTPS
;
A
#
# COMPACT_ATOMS: atom_id res chain seq x y z
N MET A 1 7.13 24.04 6.96
CA MET A 1 5.67 24.09 7.17
C MET A 1 5.41 24.98 8.38
N ASN A 2 4.65 26.06 8.23
CA ASN A 2 4.37 26.96 9.34
C ASN A 2 3.20 26.44 10.17
N ILE A 3 3.49 25.83 11.32
CA ILE A 3 2.47 25.16 12.15
C ILE A 3 1.53 26.17 12.84
N THR A 4 1.96 27.43 12.97
CA THR A 4 1.18 28.48 13.66
C THR A 4 -0.10 28.89 12.92
N GLN A 5 -0.25 28.50 11.65
CA GLN A 5 -1.44 28.74 10.84
C GLN A 5 -2.46 27.58 10.89
N ILE A 6 -2.15 26.50 11.60
CA ILE A 6 -3.00 25.30 11.68
C ILE A 6 -3.74 25.33 13.01
N ASP A 7 -5.06 25.14 12.97
CA ASP A 7 -5.85 25.14 14.19
C ASP A 7 -5.44 24.00 15.15
N HIS A 8 -5.59 24.24 16.46
CA HIS A 8 -5.13 23.31 17.48
C HIS A 8 -5.80 21.93 17.36
N LYS A 9 -7.07 21.87 16.95
CA LYS A 9 -7.80 20.59 16.79
C LYS A 9 -7.21 19.78 15.63
N SER A 10 -6.88 20.41 14.51
CA SER A 10 -6.19 19.76 13.38
C SER A 10 -4.82 19.23 13.76
N VAL A 11 -4.04 19.99 14.56
CA VAL A 11 -2.75 19.50 15.09
C VAL A 11 -2.94 18.25 15.95
N GLN A 12 -3.92 18.25 16.86
CA GLN A 12 -4.17 17.10 17.74
C GLN A 12 -4.67 15.87 16.96
N ASN A 13 -5.55 16.05 15.98
CA ASN A 13 -6.01 14.97 15.12
C ASN A 13 -4.85 14.38 14.30
N SER A 14 -4.01 15.24 13.74
CA SER A 14 -2.84 14.82 12.98
C SER A 14 -1.87 14.00 13.84
N LYS A 15 -1.60 14.44 15.07
CA LYS A 15 -0.77 13.68 16.04
C LYS A 15 -1.34 12.28 16.31
N LYS A 16 -2.65 12.15 16.49
CA LYS A 16 -3.31 10.85 16.72
C LYS A 16 -3.15 9.93 15.51
N LEU A 17 -3.40 10.44 14.31
CA LEU A 17 -3.28 9.67 13.06
C LEU A 17 -1.83 9.23 12.81
N ILE A 18 -0.86 10.13 12.95
CA ILE A 18 0.56 9.82 12.80
C ILE A 18 0.99 8.73 13.78
N ARG A 19 0.65 8.88 15.07
CA ARG A 19 0.94 7.85 16.08
C ARG A 19 0.30 6.52 15.75
N ARG A 20 -0.95 6.53 15.28
CA ARG A 20 -1.65 5.29 14.91
C ARG A 20 -0.96 4.58 13.76
N VAL A 21 -0.55 5.31 12.71
CA VAL A 21 0.20 4.73 11.59
C VAL A 21 1.53 4.15 12.07
N LEU A 22 2.35 4.95 12.78
CA LEU A 22 3.67 4.50 13.24
C LEU A 22 3.57 3.28 14.15
N SER A 23 2.69 3.31 15.16
CA SER A 23 2.53 2.19 16.11
C SER A 23 1.89 0.94 15.52
N ALA A 24 1.13 1.05 14.42
CA ALA A 24 0.56 -0.09 13.73
C ALA A 24 1.48 -0.64 12.63
N THR A 25 2.52 0.11 12.25
CA THR A 25 3.48 -0.26 11.20
C THR A 25 4.91 -0.16 11.71
N ILE A 26 5.58 0.96 11.51
CA ILE A 26 7.03 1.12 11.64
C ILE A 26 7.56 0.77 13.05
N ASP A 27 6.84 1.19 14.10
CA ASP A 27 7.30 1.06 15.49
C ASP A 27 6.79 -0.23 16.16
N ASN A 28 6.03 -1.07 15.45
CA ASN A 28 5.49 -2.31 16.02
C ASN A 28 6.53 -3.44 15.94
N PRO A 29 7.05 -3.94 17.08
CA PRO A 29 8.04 -5.01 17.08
C PRO A 29 7.47 -6.37 16.64
N ASN A 30 6.14 -6.51 16.64
CA ASN A 30 5.44 -7.76 16.36
C ASN A 30 4.72 -7.72 15.00
N ASN A 31 5.29 -7.03 14.01
CA ASN A 31 4.70 -6.99 12.68
C ASN A 31 4.72 -8.37 12.01
N PRO A 32 3.64 -8.71 11.27
CA PRO A 32 3.69 -9.86 10.38
C PRO A 32 4.72 -9.65 9.27
N ASP A 33 5.22 -10.74 8.70
CA ASP A 33 6.24 -10.71 7.65
C ASP A 33 5.80 -9.91 6.41
N SER A 34 4.49 -9.90 6.11
CA SER A 34 3.90 -9.08 5.06
C SER A 34 4.14 -7.59 5.30
N LEU A 35 3.87 -7.11 6.51
CA LEU A 35 4.05 -5.71 6.86
C LEU A 35 5.54 -5.34 6.93
N ASN A 36 6.40 -6.25 7.43
CA ASN A 36 7.86 -6.10 7.37
C ASN A 36 8.38 -5.94 5.93
N PHE A 37 7.86 -6.74 5.00
CA PHE A 37 8.20 -6.64 3.58
C PHE A 37 7.82 -5.29 2.98
N PHE A 38 6.64 -4.76 3.32
CA PHE A 38 6.14 -3.51 2.75
C PHE A 38 6.73 -2.27 3.40
N GLN A 39 7.11 -2.29 4.67
CA GLN A 39 7.75 -1.15 5.32
C GLN A 39 9.25 -1.01 5.01
N ALA A 40 9.84 -1.98 4.30
CA ALA A 40 11.27 -2.01 4.01
C ALA A 40 11.78 -0.79 3.22
N ASP A 41 10.92 -0.14 2.43
CA ASP A 41 11.25 1.09 1.73
C ASP A 41 10.00 1.97 1.49
N THR A 42 10.22 3.26 1.24
CA THR A 42 9.14 4.24 1.02
C THR A 42 8.22 3.85 -0.13
N TYR A 43 8.75 3.23 -1.18
CA TYR A 43 7.97 2.83 -2.34
C TYR A 43 6.97 1.73 -1.96
N ARG A 44 7.44 0.67 -1.30
CA ARG A 44 6.62 -0.48 -0.90
C ARG A 44 5.60 -0.06 0.14
N PHE A 45 5.96 0.84 1.03
CA PHE A 45 5.05 1.31 2.06
C PHE A 45 3.92 2.13 1.43
N TYR A 46 4.25 3.02 0.49
CA TYR A 46 3.25 3.76 -0.27
C TYR A 46 2.34 2.84 -1.10
N PHE A 47 2.92 1.80 -1.72
CA PHE A 47 2.17 0.77 -2.43
C PHE A 47 1.16 0.09 -1.51
N LEU A 48 1.59 -0.41 -0.34
CA LEU A 48 0.71 -1.05 0.65
C LEU A 48 -0.44 -0.13 1.04
N MET A 49 -0.14 1.10 1.47
CA MET A 49 -1.16 2.05 1.94
C MET A 49 -2.19 2.36 0.85
N SER A 50 -1.75 2.49 -0.40
CA SER A 50 -2.64 2.76 -1.53
C SER A 50 -3.45 1.52 -1.90
N PHE A 51 -2.82 0.36 -1.97
CA PHE A 51 -3.45 -0.90 -2.32
C PHE A 51 -4.53 -1.30 -1.31
N MET A 52 -4.23 -1.21 -0.01
CA MET A 52 -5.21 -1.51 1.04
C MET A 52 -6.38 -0.53 1.05
N ARG A 53 -6.14 0.76 0.74
CA ARG A 53 -7.24 1.74 0.59
C ARG A 53 -8.21 1.31 -0.50
N GLU A 54 -7.70 0.99 -1.69
CA GLU A 54 -8.52 0.54 -2.81
C GLU A 54 -9.27 -0.75 -2.51
N ALA A 55 -8.61 -1.70 -1.85
CA ALA A 55 -9.22 -2.96 -1.44
C ALA A 55 -10.37 -2.73 -0.44
N PHE A 56 -10.19 -1.85 0.55
CA PHE A 56 -11.23 -1.51 1.52
C PHE A 56 -12.40 -0.71 0.91
N GLU A 57 -12.17 -0.02 -0.21
CA GLU A 57 -13.23 0.61 -1.00
C GLU A 57 -13.94 -0.37 -1.96
N ASN A 58 -13.55 -1.66 -1.94
CA ASN A 58 -14.06 -2.73 -2.82
C ASN A 58 -13.80 -2.46 -4.32
N ASN A 59 -12.74 -1.72 -4.63
CA ASN A 59 -12.34 -1.48 -6.01
C ASN A 59 -11.64 -2.72 -6.59
N GLU A 60 -11.96 -3.08 -7.84
CA GLU A 60 -11.30 -4.19 -8.54
C GLU A 60 -9.89 -3.78 -8.99
N ILE A 61 -8.87 -4.41 -8.41
CA ILE A 61 -7.47 -4.04 -8.67
C ILE A 61 -6.88 -4.92 -9.76
N SER A 62 -6.78 -4.38 -10.98
CA SER A 62 -6.00 -5.03 -12.06
C SER A 62 -4.50 -4.85 -11.88
N GLN A 63 -3.69 -5.58 -12.65
CA GLN A 63 -2.23 -5.40 -12.66
C GLN A 63 -1.81 -3.96 -12.98
N GLU A 64 -2.36 -3.37 -14.05
CA GLU A 64 -2.03 -1.99 -14.42
C GLU A 64 -2.54 -1.01 -13.36
N TYR A 65 -3.69 -1.29 -12.74
CA TYR A 65 -4.19 -0.44 -11.66
C TYR A 65 -3.24 -0.50 -10.46
N ALA A 66 -2.92 -1.69 -9.96
CA ALA A 66 -1.99 -1.91 -8.85
C ALA A 66 -0.66 -1.17 -9.05
N ILE A 67 -0.02 -1.34 -10.21
CA ILE A 67 1.27 -0.66 -10.46
C ILE A 67 1.11 0.84 -10.66
N SER A 68 -0.07 1.32 -11.07
CA SER A 68 -0.35 2.76 -11.21
C SER A 68 -0.57 3.48 -9.87
N LEU A 69 -0.93 2.74 -8.80
CA LEU A 69 -1.16 3.30 -7.47
C LEU A 69 0.04 4.08 -6.95
N VAL A 70 1.25 3.66 -7.30
CA VAL A 70 2.46 4.39 -6.92
C VAL A 70 2.87 5.39 -8.01
N PRO A 71 3.05 6.68 -7.67
CA PRO A 71 3.50 7.69 -8.61
C PRO A 71 4.82 7.32 -9.32
N LYS A 72 4.90 7.62 -10.62
CA LYS A 72 6.06 7.30 -11.48
C LYS A 72 7.40 7.85 -10.95
N LYS A 73 7.35 8.96 -10.17
CA LYS A 73 8.55 9.57 -9.55
C LYS A 73 9.23 8.67 -8.53
N PHE A 74 8.54 7.68 -7.97
CA PHE A 74 9.10 6.78 -6.95
C PHE A 74 9.71 5.50 -7.53
N ALA A 75 9.23 5.03 -8.69
CA ALA A 75 9.73 3.80 -9.31
C ALA A 75 9.34 3.67 -10.79
N SER A 76 10.21 3.02 -11.57
CA SER A 76 9.92 2.62 -12.94
C SER A 76 8.79 1.57 -12.99
N ARG A 77 8.07 1.47 -14.10
CA ARG A 77 7.01 0.45 -14.28
C ARG A 77 7.52 -0.98 -13.99
N ILE A 78 8.75 -1.29 -14.40
CA ILE A 78 9.37 -2.61 -14.16
C ILE A 78 9.52 -2.88 -12.67
N LYS A 79 10.06 -1.93 -11.90
CA LYS A 79 10.22 -2.07 -10.45
C LYS A 79 8.86 -2.24 -9.76
N ARG A 80 7.84 -1.50 -10.22
CA ARG A 80 6.48 -1.59 -9.68
C ARG A 80 5.86 -2.97 -9.91
N LEU A 81 6.02 -3.52 -11.11
CA LEU A 81 5.59 -4.87 -11.44
C LEU A 81 6.36 -5.94 -10.66
N GLN A 82 7.68 -5.75 -10.46
CA GLN A 82 8.50 -6.67 -9.67
C GLN A 82 8.03 -6.75 -8.21
N VAL A 83 7.70 -5.63 -7.58
CA VAL A 83 7.20 -5.63 -6.20
C VAL A 83 5.85 -6.35 -6.09
N LEU A 84 4.91 -6.08 -7.01
CA LEU A 84 3.63 -6.78 -7.05
C LEU A 84 3.82 -8.30 -7.17
N LYS A 85 4.61 -8.75 -8.15
CA LYS A 85 4.90 -10.18 -8.34
C LYS A 85 5.61 -10.82 -7.16
N HIS A 86 6.48 -10.07 -6.48
CA HIS A 86 7.16 -10.56 -5.29
C HIS A 86 6.18 -10.73 -4.12
N ALA A 87 5.28 -9.77 -3.90
CA ALA A 87 4.23 -9.89 -2.89
C ALA A 87 3.30 -11.09 -3.15
N VAL A 88 2.95 -11.33 -4.42
CA VAL A 88 2.17 -12.52 -4.83
C VAL A 88 2.94 -13.81 -4.54
N LYS A 89 4.23 -13.87 -4.93
CA LYS A 89 5.07 -15.04 -4.66
C LYS A 89 5.22 -15.34 -3.17
N LEU A 90 5.22 -14.32 -2.32
CA LEU A 90 5.30 -14.45 -0.86
C LEU A 90 3.95 -14.75 -0.20
N GLY A 91 2.85 -14.77 -0.96
CA GLY A 91 1.50 -15.00 -0.42
C GLY A 91 0.94 -13.82 0.36
N TYR A 92 1.43 -12.59 0.14
CA TYR A 92 0.91 -11.38 0.80
C TYR A 92 -0.22 -10.72 -0.01
N ILE A 93 -0.31 -11.06 -1.29
CA ILE A 93 -1.35 -10.62 -2.22
C ILE A 93 -1.77 -11.84 -3.01
N GLU A 94 -3.07 -12.08 -3.12
CA GLU A 94 -3.61 -13.12 -3.97
C GLU A 94 -3.69 -12.62 -5.42
N GLU A 95 -3.44 -13.51 -6.38
CA GLU A 95 -3.62 -13.23 -7.80
C GLU A 95 -4.64 -14.21 -8.37
N GLU A 96 -5.77 -13.69 -8.85
CA GLU A 96 -6.81 -14.47 -9.51
C GLU A 96 -6.98 -14.07 -10.97
N GLN A 97 -7.39 -15.03 -11.79
CA GLN A 97 -7.76 -14.78 -13.18
C GLN A 97 -9.18 -14.19 -13.24
N SER A 98 -9.37 -13.11 -13.98
CA SER A 98 -10.71 -12.54 -14.13
C SER A 98 -11.65 -13.53 -14.85
N THR A 99 -12.89 -13.59 -14.37
CA THR A 99 -13.96 -14.41 -14.93
C THR A 99 -14.50 -13.87 -16.26
N VAL A 100 -14.36 -12.56 -16.50
CA VAL A 100 -14.83 -11.86 -17.72
C VAL A 100 -13.75 -11.86 -18.80
N ASP A 101 -12.51 -11.50 -18.44
CA ASP A 101 -11.36 -11.56 -19.34
C ASP A 101 -10.25 -12.41 -18.73
N ARG A 102 -10.10 -13.64 -19.22
CA ARG A 102 -9.09 -14.59 -18.75
C ARG A 102 -7.64 -14.09 -18.91
N ARG A 103 -7.38 -13.06 -19.72
CA ARG A 103 -6.03 -12.46 -19.82
C ARG A 103 -5.73 -11.51 -18.66
N ARG A 104 -6.76 -11.00 -18.01
CA ARG A 104 -6.64 -10.07 -16.88
C ARG A 104 -6.38 -10.84 -15.58
N ARG A 105 -5.59 -10.21 -14.71
CA ARG A 105 -5.34 -10.64 -13.33
C ARG A 105 -5.90 -9.61 -12.38
N ILE A 106 -6.56 -10.10 -11.33
CA ILE A 106 -7.14 -9.34 -10.24
C ILE A 106 -6.33 -9.64 -8.99
N TYR A 107 -6.08 -8.61 -8.19
CA TYR A 107 -5.23 -8.69 -7.01
C TYR A 107 -6.01 -8.30 -5.76
N THR A 108 -5.95 -9.14 -4.73
CA THR A 108 -6.61 -8.91 -3.43
C THR A 108 -5.60 -9.08 -2.29
N PRO A 109 -5.80 -8.42 -1.14
CA PRO A 109 -5.06 -8.76 0.07
C PRO A 109 -5.31 -10.23 0.44
N SER A 110 -4.26 -10.95 0.85
CA SER A 110 -4.36 -12.31 1.40
C SER A 110 -4.72 -12.31 2.89
#